data_AF-A0A6A4NRZ0-F1
#
_entry.id   AF-A0A6A4NRZ0-F1
#
_cell.length_a   1.000
_cell.length_b   1.000
_cell.length_c   1.000
_cell.angle_alpha   90.00
_cell.angle_beta   90.00
_cell.angle_gamma   90.00
#
_symmetry.space_group_name_H-M   'P 1'
#
loop_
_entity.id
_entity.type
_entity.pdbx_description
1 polymer ?
#
loop_
_entity_poly.entity_id
_entity_poly.type
_entity_poly.pdbx_seq_one_letter_code
_entity_poly.pdbx_strand_id
1 'polypeptide(L)'
;MRVILQGSISVSMSLHETSFCFICSHLTSGQKEGDELRRNSDVMEILKKTRFPRVHGADNEKSPETILGHDQIIWLGDLNYRIALSHRSATALVEMQNWRALLENDQLRIEQKKGHTFVGWNEGKIYFPPTYKYSTNSDRYSGGDMHPKEKRRTPAWCDRILWYGEGLHQVSYVRGESRFSDHRPVYGIFWAEVESSHGGLEKSMGCSHSRIEVEELLPYAPGYTELSFL
;
A
#
# COMPACT_ATOMS: atom_id res chain seq x y z
N MET A 1 27.63 -4.65 6.99
CA MET A 1 26.39 -5.01 7.71
C MET A 1 25.34 -3.99 7.29
N ARG A 2 24.36 -4.33 6.44
CA ARG A 2 23.23 -3.42 6.15
C ARG A 2 22.24 -3.60 7.30
N VAL A 3 22.12 -2.59 8.15
CA VAL A 3 21.00 -2.49 9.09
C VAL A 3 19.80 -2.10 8.23
N ILE A 4 18.90 -3.04 7.96
CA ILE A 4 17.59 -2.69 7.43
C ILE A 4 16.77 -2.33 8.66
N LEU A 5 16.47 -1.04 8.84
CA LEU A 5 15.54 -0.60 9.88
C LEU A 5 14.14 -1.05 9.45
N GLN A 6 13.64 -2.09 10.11
CA GLN A 6 12.24 -2.53 10.01
C GLN A 6 11.43 -1.74 11.04
N GLY A 7 10.25 -1.29 10.66
CA GLY A 7 9.43 -0.44 11.51
C GLY A 7 8.27 0.21 10.76
N SER A 8 7.61 1.15 11.43
CA SER A 8 6.54 1.93 10.84
C SER A 8 6.60 3.38 11.28
N ILE A 9 6.06 4.25 10.43
CA ILE A 9 5.72 5.63 10.77
C ILE A 9 4.21 5.74 10.63
N SER A 10 3.57 6.40 11.57
CA SER A 10 2.13 6.62 11.55
C SER A 10 1.80 8.09 11.75
N VAL A 11 0.87 8.60 10.97
CA VAL A 11 0.36 9.97 11.04
C VAL A 11 -1.11 9.92 11.39
N SER A 12 -1.50 10.65 12.43
CA SER A 12 -2.90 10.89 12.81
C SER A 12 -3.26 12.31 12.39
N MET A 13 -4.44 12.48 11.79
CA MET A 13 -5.00 13.79 11.45
C MET A 13 -6.52 13.74 11.53
N SER A 14 -7.14 14.91 11.62
CA SER A 14 -8.59 15.07 11.51
C SER A 14 -8.90 15.98 10.32
N LEU A 15 -9.92 15.61 9.56
CA LEU A 15 -10.52 16.44 8.52
C LEU A 15 -12.01 16.54 8.82
N HIS A 16 -12.47 17.75 9.14
CA HIS A 16 -13.78 17.97 9.77
C HIS A 16 -13.95 17.09 11.03
N GLU A 17 -15.04 16.35 11.15
CA GLU A 17 -15.30 15.46 12.30
C GLU A 17 -14.76 14.04 12.09
N THR A 18 -14.14 13.75 10.94
CA THR A 18 -13.59 12.43 10.61
C THR A 18 -12.09 12.37 10.90
N SER A 19 -11.68 11.34 11.64
CA SER A 19 -10.30 11.05 11.96
C SER A 19 -9.66 10.06 10.99
N PHE A 20 -8.45 10.40 10.55
CA PHE A 20 -7.66 9.61 9.61
C PHE A 20 -6.35 9.13 10.24
N CYS A 21 -5.98 7.89 9.94
CA CYS A 21 -4.64 7.38 10.24
C CYS A 21 -3.96 6.83 8.99
N PHE A 22 -2.74 7.30 8.73
CA PHE A 22 -1.89 6.79 7.66
C PHE A 22 -0.70 6.06 8.28
N ILE A 23 -0.50 4.80 7.92
CA ILE A 23 0.63 3.97 8.37
C ILE A 23 1.50 3.64 7.17
N CYS A 24 2.79 3.97 7.23
CA CYS A 24 3.79 3.49 6.28
C CYS A 24 4.74 2.53 7.00
N SER A 25 4.80 1.26 6.58
CA SER A 25 5.63 0.24 7.23
C SER A 25 6.60 -0.44 6.28
N HIS A 26 7.73 -0.86 6.83
CA HIS A 26 8.67 -1.80 6.21
C HIS A 26 8.80 -3.00 7.14
N LEU A 27 8.10 -4.10 6.82
CA LEU A 27 8.01 -5.29 7.67
C LEU A 27 9.20 -6.25 7.46
N THR A 28 9.26 -7.29 8.28
CA THR A 28 10.32 -8.32 8.23
C THR A 28 10.51 -8.89 6.83
N SER A 29 11.68 -8.63 6.25
CA SER A 29 12.10 -9.20 4.97
C SER A 29 12.50 -10.67 5.13
N GLY A 30 12.32 -11.47 4.09
CA GLY A 30 12.72 -12.87 4.11
C GLY A 30 11.92 -13.71 3.12
N GLN A 31 12.40 -14.92 2.84
CA GLN A 31 11.72 -15.89 1.97
C GLN A 31 11.79 -17.32 2.53
N LYS A 32 12.25 -17.47 3.77
CA LYS A 32 12.26 -18.75 4.46
C LYS A 32 10.86 -19.01 5.00
N GLU A 33 10.53 -20.28 5.11
CA GLU A 33 9.33 -20.72 5.81
C GLU A 33 9.31 -20.14 7.23
N GLY A 34 8.16 -19.62 7.65
CA GLY A 34 7.98 -18.94 8.94
C GLY A 34 8.33 -17.45 8.94
N ASP A 35 8.93 -16.89 7.89
CA ASP A 35 9.16 -15.43 7.82
C ASP A 35 7.83 -14.65 7.76
N GLU A 36 6.75 -15.25 7.23
CA GLU A 36 5.39 -14.69 7.27
C GLU A 36 4.86 -14.50 8.69
N LEU A 37 5.20 -15.40 9.62
CA LEU A 37 4.79 -15.29 11.02
C LEU A 37 5.48 -14.10 11.72
N ARG A 38 6.71 -13.79 11.31
CA ARG A 38 7.42 -12.59 11.78
C ARG A 38 6.74 -11.33 11.29
N ARG A 39 6.35 -11.28 10.01
CA ARG A 39 5.56 -10.16 9.47
C ARG A 39 4.21 -10.00 10.17
N ASN A 40 3.51 -11.09 10.46
CA ASN A 40 2.28 -11.04 11.27
C ASN A 40 2.56 -10.45 12.66
N SER A 41 3.68 -10.85 13.29
CA SER A 41 4.10 -10.32 14.59
C SER A 41 4.43 -8.83 14.52
N ASP A 42 5.11 -8.37 13.48
CA ASP A 42 5.40 -6.94 13.25
C ASP A 42 4.10 -6.13 13.15
N VAL A 43 3.10 -6.63 12.41
CA VAL A 43 1.79 -5.98 12.28
C VAL A 43 1.11 -5.85 13.64
N MET A 44 1.09 -6.94 14.42
CA MET A 44 0.52 -6.91 15.79
C MET A 44 1.27 -5.94 16.69
N GLU A 45 2.60 -5.89 16.60
CA GLU A 45 3.42 -4.98 17.40
C GLU A 45 3.15 -3.52 17.04
N ILE A 46 3.06 -3.18 15.76
CA ILE A 46 2.74 -1.82 15.29
C ILE A 46 1.37 -1.40 15.81
N LEU A 47 0.33 -2.22 15.62
CA LEU A 47 -1.02 -1.94 16.15
C LEU A 47 -1.02 -1.74 17.67
N LYS A 48 -0.26 -2.58 18.39
CA LYS A 48 -0.21 -2.55 19.85
C LYS A 48 0.58 -1.37 20.39
N LYS A 49 1.69 -0.98 19.77
CA LYS A 49 2.65 0.00 20.32
C LYS A 49 2.47 1.42 19.81
N THR A 50 1.91 1.63 18.62
CA THR A 50 1.71 2.98 18.10
C THR A 50 0.69 3.74 18.95
N ARG A 51 1.10 4.91 19.46
CA ARG A 51 0.28 5.82 20.27
C ARG A 51 0.40 7.23 19.73
N PHE A 52 -0.71 7.95 19.72
CA PHE A 52 -0.78 9.34 19.30
C PHE A 52 -0.97 10.22 20.55
N PRO A 53 -0.06 11.17 20.82
CA PRO A 53 -0.21 12.05 21.98
C PRO A 53 -1.38 13.00 21.77
N ARG A 54 -2.13 13.27 22.84
CA ARG A 54 -3.17 14.30 22.82
C ARG A 54 -2.52 15.66 22.61
N VAL A 55 -3.03 16.43 21.65
CA VAL A 55 -2.61 17.82 21.45
C VAL A 55 -3.33 18.68 22.48
N HIS A 56 -2.61 19.14 23.51
CA HIS A 56 -3.15 20.06 24.51
C HIS A 56 -3.49 21.41 23.87
N GLY A 57 -4.73 21.89 24.05
CA GLY A 57 -5.16 23.24 23.63
C GLY A 57 -6.26 23.29 22.56
N ALA A 58 -6.67 22.16 22.00
CA ALA A 58 -7.93 22.03 21.31
C ALA A 58 -8.88 21.24 22.22
N ASP A 59 -10.08 21.75 22.48
CA ASP A 59 -11.16 21.10 23.26
C ASP A 59 -11.72 19.83 22.59
N ASN A 60 -10.87 19.06 21.89
CA ASN A 60 -11.27 17.90 21.15
C ASN A 60 -10.94 16.63 21.94
N GLU A 61 -11.79 16.36 22.94
CA GLU A 61 -11.80 15.14 23.76
C GLU A 61 -11.91 13.85 22.90
N LYS A 62 -12.24 13.99 21.61
CA LYS A 62 -12.43 12.92 20.62
C LYS A 62 -11.17 12.51 19.83
N SER A 63 -9.98 13.05 20.11
CA SER A 63 -8.77 12.69 19.34
C SER A 63 -8.35 11.22 19.56
N PRO A 64 -8.20 10.39 18.52
CA PRO A 64 -7.82 8.99 18.68
C PRO A 64 -6.41 8.79 19.24
N GLU A 65 -6.25 7.89 20.22
CA GLU A 65 -4.94 7.59 20.82
C GLU A 65 -4.24 6.37 20.20
N THR A 66 -4.96 5.55 19.44
CA THR A 66 -4.45 4.32 18.83
C THR A 66 -4.83 4.26 17.36
N ILE A 67 -4.12 3.43 16.57
CA ILE A 67 -4.42 3.25 15.14
C ILE A 67 -5.90 2.88 14.94
N LEU A 68 -6.36 1.82 15.61
CA LEU A 68 -7.74 1.32 15.47
C LEU A 68 -8.81 2.22 16.12
N GLY A 69 -8.41 3.32 16.76
CA GLY A 69 -9.33 4.32 17.28
C GLY A 69 -9.75 5.37 16.23
N HIS A 70 -9.16 5.36 15.03
CA HIS A 70 -9.51 6.30 13.96
C HIS A 70 -10.67 5.75 13.12
N ASP A 71 -11.43 6.66 12.52
CA ASP A 71 -12.58 6.32 11.66
C ASP A 71 -12.13 5.70 10.34
N GLN A 72 -11.10 6.29 9.73
CA GLN A 72 -10.60 5.89 8.41
C GLN A 72 -9.09 5.67 8.44
N ILE A 73 -8.65 4.47 8.11
CA ILE A 73 -7.25 4.07 8.25
C ILE A 73 -6.72 3.54 6.93
N ILE A 74 -5.56 4.04 6.51
CA ILE A 74 -4.83 3.54 5.34
C ILE A 74 -3.46 3.04 5.80
N TRP A 75 -3.17 1.76 5.55
CA TRP A 75 -1.88 1.14 5.81
C TRP A 75 -1.21 0.77 4.50
N LEU A 76 -0.04 1.35 4.26
CA LEU A 76 0.76 1.12 3.07
C LEU A 76 2.22 0.81 3.38
N GLY A 77 2.95 0.35 2.37
CA GLY A 77 4.41 0.20 2.40
C GLY A 77 4.90 -1.15 1.91
N ASP A 78 6.19 -1.43 2.17
CA ASP A 78 6.80 -2.73 1.88
C ASP A 78 6.46 -3.71 3.00
N LEU A 79 5.34 -4.40 2.82
CA LEU A 79 4.87 -5.42 3.75
C LEU A 79 5.66 -6.73 3.62
N ASN A 80 6.50 -6.88 2.59
CA ASN A 80 7.44 -7.98 2.40
C ASN A 80 6.84 -9.40 2.36
N TYR A 81 5.52 -9.57 2.31
CA TYR A 81 4.89 -10.88 2.07
C TYR A 81 5.27 -11.40 0.67
N ARG A 82 5.55 -12.70 0.58
CA ARG A 82 6.07 -13.36 -0.62
C ARG A 82 5.04 -14.30 -1.23
N ILE A 83 5.38 -14.88 -2.37
CA ILE A 83 4.60 -15.96 -2.97
C ILE A 83 5.06 -17.30 -2.40
N ALA A 84 4.12 -18.09 -1.89
CA ALA A 84 4.31 -19.44 -1.37
C ALA A 84 4.47 -20.49 -2.50
N LEU A 85 5.28 -20.19 -3.50
CA LEU A 85 5.61 -21.08 -4.62
C LEU A 85 7.12 -21.18 -4.81
N SER A 86 7.55 -22.27 -5.46
CA SER A 86 8.91 -22.35 -5.97
C SER A 86 9.18 -21.22 -6.96
N HIS A 87 10.43 -20.75 -7.03
CA HIS A 87 10.82 -19.71 -8.00
C HIS A 87 10.43 -20.10 -9.43
N ARG A 88 10.65 -21.36 -9.84
CA ARG A 88 10.29 -21.84 -11.19
C ARG A 88 8.78 -21.72 -11.45
N SER A 89 7.96 -22.17 -10.51
CA SER A 89 6.50 -22.14 -10.65
C SER A 89 5.97 -20.71 -10.69
N ALA A 90 6.48 -19.84 -9.82
CA ALA A 90 6.09 -18.43 -9.80
C ALA A 90 6.51 -17.71 -11.09
N THR A 91 7.74 -17.91 -11.56
CA THR A 91 8.22 -17.31 -12.83
C THR A 91 7.38 -17.78 -14.02
N ALA A 92 7.01 -19.06 -14.10
CA ALA A 92 6.12 -19.55 -15.15
C ALA A 92 4.75 -18.86 -15.13
N LEU A 93 4.15 -18.66 -13.95
CA LEU A 93 2.89 -17.92 -13.81
C LEU A 93 3.02 -16.45 -14.21
N VAL A 94 4.16 -15.84 -13.91
CA VAL A 94 4.48 -14.46 -14.33
C VAL A 94 4.61 -14.35 -15.85
N GLU A 95 5.32 -15.29 -16.49
CA GLU A 95 5.47 -15.34 -17.95
C GLU A 95 4.12 -15.53 -18.65
N MET A 96 3.22 -16.32 -18.06
CA MET A 96 1.84 -16.50 -18.54
C MET A 96 0.90 -15.34 -18.16
N GLN A 97 1.39 -14.32 -17.42
CA GLN A 97 0.59 -13.22 -16.87
C GLN A 97 -0.62 -13.69 -16.06
N ASN A 98 -0.54 -14.86 -15.44
CA ASN A 98 -1.63 -15.46 -14.67
C ASN A 98 -1.59 -14.96 -13.22
N TRP A 99 -1.91 -13.67 -13.04
CA TRP A 99 -1.88 -13.01 -11.73
C TRP A 99 -2.84 -13.65 -10.74
N ARG A 100 -3.99 -14.13 -11.21
CA ARG A 100 -4.99 -14.80 -10.36
C ARG A 100 -4.41 -16.03 -9.67
N ALA A 101 -3.81 -16.94 -10.43
CA ALA A 101 -3.20 -18.16 -9.87
C ALA A 101 -1.98 -17.83 -8.99
N LEU A 102 -1.24 -16.77 -9.31
CA LEU A 102 -0.12 -16.32 -8.49
C LEU A 102 -0.60 -15.75 -7.14
N LEU A 103 -1.67 -14.94 -7.14
CA LEU A 103 -2.30 -14.35 -5.95
C LEU A 103 -2.99 -15.38 -5.04
N GLU A 104 -3.39 -16.54 -5.56
CA GLU A 104 -3.86 -17.66 -4.73
C GLU A 104 -2.76 -18.17 -3.79
N ASN A 105 -1.50 -17.90 -4.12
CA ASN A 105 -0.32 -18.28 -3.34
C ASN A 105 0.35 -17.07 -2.64
N ASP A 106 -0.29 -15.91 -2.62
CA ASP A 106 0.22 -14.71 -1.92
C ASP A 106 0.11 -14.88 -0.40
N GLN A 107 1.24 -14.79 0.31
CA GLN A 107 1.27 -15.02 1.75
C GLN A 107 0.37 -14.05 2.53
N LEU A 108 0.30 -12.77 2.13
CA LEU A 108 -0.57 -11.80 2.82
C LEU A 108 -2.04 -12.24 2.73
N ARG A 109 -2.51 -12.58 1.52
CA ARG A 109 -3.88 -13.07 1.31
C ARG A 109 -4.15 -14.39 2.04
N ILE A 110 -3.19 -15.30 2.07
CA ILE A 110 -3.33 -16.57 2.80
C ILE A 110 -3.48 -16.30 4.30
N GLU A 111 -2.60 -15.50 4.89
CA GLU A 111 -2.60 -15.22 6.32
C GLU A 111 -3.81 -14.37 6.74
N GLN A 112 -4.28 -13.47 5.87
CA GLN A 112 -5.52 -12.72 6.08
C GLN A 112 -6.75 -13.64 6.06
N LYS A 113 -6.84 -14.57 5.10
CA LYS A 113 -7.92 -15.57 5.03
C LYS A 113 -7.95 -16.51 6.24
N LYS A 114 -6.80 -16.83 6.81
CA LYS A 114 -6.68 -17.61 8.05
C LYS A 114 -7.01 -16.78 9.30
N GLY A 115 -7.19 -15.47 9.18
CA GLY A 115 -7.43 -14.57 10.31
C GLY A 115 -6.20 -14.32 11.17
N HIS A 116 -4.99 -14.54 10.66
CA HIS A 116 -3.75 -14.36 11.42
C HIS A 116 -3.22 -12.92 11.44
N THR A 117 -3.57 -12.12 10.43
CA THR A 117 -3.11 -10.74 10.26
C THR A 117 -4.15 -9.93 9.50
N PHE A 118 -4.14 -8.60 9.65
CA PHE A 118 -5.03 -7.68 8.91
C PHE A 118 -6.51 -8.12 8.90
N VAL A 119 -7.01 -8.62 10.03
CA VAL A 119 -8.40 -9.06 10.19
C VAL A 119 -9.34 -7.85 10.09
N GLY A 120 -10.32 -7.91 9.20
CA GLY A 120 -11.26 -6.81 8.94
C GLY A 120 -10.72 -5.70 8.04
N TRP A 121 -9.45 -5.77 7.62
CA TRP A 121 -8.88 -4.83 6.66
C TRP A 121 -9.26 -5.22 5.23
N ASN A 122 -9.36 -4.24 4.37
CA ASN A 122 -9.68 -4.39 2.96
C ASN A 122 -8.46 -4.11 2.09
N GLU A 123 -8.39 -4.78 0.93
CA GLU A 123 -7.38 -4.54 -0.09
C GLU A 123 -8.04 -4.58 -1.48
N GLY A 124 -7.58 -3.71 -2.37
CA GLY A 124 -8.04 -3.65 -3.76
C GLY A 124 -7.74 -4.92 -4.53
N LYS A 125 -8.49 -5.13 -5.61
CA LYS A 125 -8.15 -6.19 -6.56
C LYS A 125 -6.85 -5.82 -7.28
N ILE A 126 -5.85 -6.67 -7.15
CA ILE A 126 -4.57 -6.52 -7.83
C ILE A 126 -4.70 -7.09 -9.24
N TYR A 127 -4.53 -6.22 -10.24
CA TYR A 127 -4.49 -6.58 -11.67
C TYR A 127 -3.13 -6.29 -12.33
N PHE A 128 -2.14 -5.89 -11.53
CA PHE A 128 -0.81 -5.52 -12.00
C PHE A 128 0.24 -6.59 -11.63
N PRO A 129 1.37 -6.68 -12.37
CA PRO A 129 2.43 -7.64 -12.11
C PRO A 129 3.09 -7.46 -10.73
N PRO A 130 3.75 -8.50 -10.18
CA PRO A 130 4.56 -8.39 -8.96
C PRO A 130 5.51 -7.18 -8.97
N THR A 131 5.64 -6.51 -7.84
CA THR A 131 6.38 -5.25 -7.71
C THR A 131 7.84 -5.45 -7.33
N TYR A 132 8.22 -6.66 -6.93
CA TYR A 132 9.56 -7.06 -6.50
C TYR A 132 9.90 -8.43 -7.07
N LYS A 133 11.16 -8.82 -7.34
CA LYS A 133 12.38 -8.03 -7.37
C LYS A 133 12.83 -7.83 -8.82
N TYR A 134 13.02 -6.59 -9.24
CA TYR A 134 13.52 -6.26 -10.57
C TYR A 134 15.04 -6.12 -10.60
N SER A 135 15.64 -6.48 -11.73
CA SER A 135 17.04 -6.15 -12.01
C SER A 135 17.19 -4.63 -12.23
N THR A 136 18.34 -4.09 -11.86
CA THR A 136 18.62 -2.64 -11.94
C THR A 136 18.34 -2.10 -13.34
N ASN A 137 17.57 -1.00 -13.42
CA ASN A 137 17.20 -0.33 -14.67
C ASN A 137 16.55 -1.24 -15.73
N SER A 138 15.85 -2.31 -15.32
CA SER A 138 15.26 -3.31 -16.22
C SER A 138 13.85 -3.71 -15.78
N ASP A 139 13.00 -4.13 -16.72
CA ASP A 139 11.69 -4.74 -16.45
C ASP A 139 11.75 -6.26 -16.26
N ARG A 140 12.97 -6.82 -16.22
CA ARG A 140 13.18 -8.24 -15.95
C ARG A 140 13.31 -8.47 -14.46
N TYR A 141 12.60 -9.48 -13.94
CA TYR A 141 12.78 -9.94 -12.58
C TYR A 141 14.19 -10.51 -12.37
N SER A 142 14.79 -10.24 -11.22
CA SER A 142 16.11 -10.74 -10.85
C SER A 142 16.09 -12.26 -10.68
N GLY A 143 16.89 -12.98 -11.46
CA GLY A 143 16.99 -14.44 -11.38
C GLY A 143 17.24 -15.16 -12.71
N GLY A 144 16.99 -14.52 -13.85
CA GLY A 144 17.14 -15.13 -15.18
C GLY A 144 18.59 -15.29 -15.67
N ASP A 145 19.43 -14.28 -15.45
CA ASP A 145 20.80 -14.19 -16.03
C ASP A 145 21.88 -13.88 -14.97
N MET A 146 21.82 -14.51 -13.79
CA MET A 146 22.62 -14.03 -12.64
C MET A 146 24.08 -14.51 -12.66
N HIS A 147 24.97 -13.58 -12.34
CA HIS A 147 26.30 -13.86 -11.79
C HIS A 147 26.19 -14.76 -10.53
N PRO A 148 27.17 -15.65 -10.24
CA PRO A 148 27.11 -16.64 -9.16
C PRO A 148 26.87 -16.13 -7.73
N LYS A 149 26.94 -14.82 -7.50
CA LYS A 149 26.87 -14.19 -6.16
C LYS A 149 25.49 -13.63 -5.81
N GLU A 150 24.56 -13.52 -6.76
CA GLU A 150 23.25 -12.93 -6.49
C GLU A 150 22.21 -13.99 -6.12
N LYS A 151 21.60 -13.84 -4.95
CA LYS A 151 20.58 -14.77 -4.47
C LYS A 151 19.30 -14.58 -5.27
N ARG A 152 18.88 -15.63 -5.98
CA ARG A 152 17.59 -15.72 -6.68
C ARG A 152 16.42 -15.35 -5.74
N ARG A 153 15.55 -14.46 -6.20
CA ARG A 153 14.33 -14.02 -5.49
C ARG A 153 13.11 -14.36 -6.33
N THR A 154 12.08 -14.88 -5.70
CA THR A 154 10.80 -15.11 -6.34
C THR A 154 10.07 -13.77 -6.53
N PRO A 155 9.51 -13.48 -7.71
CA PRO A 155 8.65 -12.31 -7.89
C PRO A 155 7.50 -12.28 -6.86
N ALA A 156 7.23 -11.12 -6.26
CA ALA A 156 6.21 -10.95 -5.22
C ALA A 156 5.60 -9.54 -5.21
N TRP A 157 4.38 -9.43 -4.67
CA TRP A 157 3.76 -8.15 -4.30
C TRP A 157 4.13 -7.82 -2.86
N CYS A 158 5.32 -7.25 -2.70
CA CYS A 158 5.82 -6.78 -1.41
C CYS A 158 5.15 -5.45 -0.99
N ASP A 159 4.85 -4.60 -1.97
CA ASP A 159 4.38 -3.23 -1.78
C ASP A 159 2.84 -3.20 -1.83
N ARG A 160 2.18 -2.89 -0.71
CA ARG A 160 0.73 -3.06 -0.54
C ARG A 160 0.06 -1.82 0.02
N ILE A 161 -1.24 -1.69 -0.23
CA ILE A 161 -2.09 -0.62 0.31
C ILE A 161 -3.39 -1.27 0.78
N LEU A 162 -3.62 -1.25 2.08
CA LEU A 162 -4.82 -1.76 2.75
C LEU A 162 -5.54 -0.61 3.46
N TRP A 163 -6.82 -0.80 3.73
CA TRP A 163 -7.59 0.16 4.52
C TRP A 163 -8.52 -0.52 5.53
N TYR A 164 -8.91 0.22 6.56
CA TYR A 164 -9.84 -0.19 7.60
C TYR A 164 -10.76 0.98 7.95
N GLY A 165 -11.99 0.66 8.36
CA GLY A 165 -13.02 1.64 8.64
C GLY A 165 -13.98 1.85 7.47
N GLU A 166 -15.09 2.52 7.77
CA GLU A 166 -16.15 2.83 6.81
C GLU A 166 -15.88 4.17 6.11
N GLY A 167 -16.49 4.38 4.94
CA GLY A 167 -16.37 5.65 4.20
C GLY A 167 -15.11 5.79 3.31
N LEU A 168 -14.25 4.76 3.26
CA LEU A 168 -13.13 4.67 2.31
C LEU A 168 -13.48 3.75 1.14
N HIS A 169 -13.50 4.31 -0.07
CA HIS A 169 -13.75 3.58 -1.32
C HIS A 169 -12.54 3.67 -2.24
N GLN A 170 -11.82 2.57 -2.42
CA GLN A 170 -10.67 2.54 -3.32
C GLN A 170 -11.11 2.56 -4.79
N VAL A 171 -10.75 3.63 -5.50
CA VAL A 171 -11.08 3.89 -6.91
C VAL A 171 -10.07 3.25 -7.84
N SER A 172 -8.78 3.33 -7.49
CA SER A 172 -7.69 2.84 -8.31
C SER A 172 -6.64 2.16 -7.46
N TYR A 173 -6.05 1.10 -7.99
CA TYR A 173 -4.94 0.40 -7.36
C TYR A 173 -3.97 -0.10 -8.44
N VAL A 174 -2.85 0.61 -8.61
CA VAL A 174 -1.97 0.46 -9.77
C VAL A 174 -0.49 0.46 -9.39
N ARG A 175 0.32 -0.16 -10.24
CA ARG A 175 1.79 -0.13 -10.18
C ARG A 175 2.34 0.94 -11.13
N GLY A 176 3.37 1.66 -10.72
CA GLY A 176 4.15 2.55 -11.58
C GLY A 176 5.30 1.83 -12.30
N GLU A 177 5.77 2.43 -13.40
CA GLU A 177 6.84 1.85 -14.24
C GLU A 177 8.24 2.44 -13.98
N SER A 178 8.40 3.19 -12.89
CA SER A 178 9.71 3.73 -12.51
C SER A 178 10.73 2.61 -12.26
N ARG A 179 11.91 2.70 -12.90
CA ARG A 179 12.97 1.69 -12.85
C ARG A 179 14.13 2.02 -11.90
N PHE A 180 14.01 3.09 -11.12
CA PHE A 180 15.06 3.57 -10.21
C PHE A 180 15.35 2.61 -9.04
N SER A 181 14.43 1.70 -8.73
CA SER A 181 14.54 0.72 -7.65
C SER A 181 14.33 -0.70 -8.17
N ASP A 182 14.75 -1.70 -7.39
CA ASP A 182 14.37 -3.10 -7.57
C ASP A 182 12.92 -3.38 -7.16
N HIS A 183 12.24 -2.37 -6.60
CA HIS A 183 10.80 -2.30 -6.42
C HIS A 183 10.15 -1.36 -7.45
N ARG A 184 8.87 -1.62 -7.74
CA ARG A 184 8.03 -0.73 -8.53
C ARG A 184 7.07 0.03 -7.62
N PRO A 185 6.91 1.35 -7.78
CA PRO A 185 5.97 2.13 -6.98
C PRO A 185 4.54 1.56 -7.08
N VAL A 186 3.77 1.70 -6.02
CA VAL A 186 2.35 1.31 -5.97
C VAL A 186 1.53 2.50 -5.50
N TYR A 187 0.41 2.75 -6.17
CA TYR A 187 -0.47 3.88 -5.92
C TYR A 187 -1.89 3.37 -5.67
N GLY A 188 -2.57 4.01 -4.72
CA GLY A 188 -3.98 3.82 -4.44
C GLY A 188 -4.68 5.17 -4.44
N ILE A 189 -5.84 5.26 -5.12
CA ILE A 189 -6.70 6.45 -5.11
C ILE A 189 -7.97 6.09 -4.36
N PHE A 190 -8.41 6.94 -3.44
CA PHE A 190 -9.57 6.71 -2.60
C PHE A 190 -10.55 7.89 -2.70
N TRP A 191 -11.85 7.58 -2.74
CA TRP A 191 -12.87 8.49 -2.26
C TRP A 191 -13.01 8.30 -0.76
N ALA A 192 -12.99 9.40 -0.01
CA ALA A 192 -13.17 9.42 1.44
C ALA A 192 -14.40 10.24 1.76
N GLU A 193 -15.37 9.63 2.43
CA GLU A 193 -16.53 10.31 3.00
C GLU A 193 -16.10 11.03 4.28
N VAL A 194 -16.47 12.30 4.44
CA VAL A 194 -16.13 13.08 5.62
C VAL A 194 -17.37 13.70 6.23
N GLU A 195 -17.49 13.61 7.55
CA GLU A 195 -18.60 14.17 8.31
C GLU A 195 -18.33 15.66 8.58
N SER A 196 -19.27 16.52 8.17
CA SER A 196 -19.22 17.95 8.44
C SER A 196 -20.18 18.33 9.57
N SER A 197 -19.72 19.11 10.54
CA SER A 197 -20.59 19.73 11.54
C SER A 197 -21.47 20.80 10.91
N HIS A 198 -22.76 20.52 10.75
CA HIS A 198 -23.76 21.55 10.49
C HIS A 198 -24.14 22.26 11.81
N GLY A 199 -23.30 23.18 12.26
CA GLY A 199 -23.68 24.22 13.21
C GLY A 199 -24.35 25.38 12.46
N GLY A 200 -25.58 25.75 12.85
CA GLY A 200 -26.36 26.79 12.16
C GLY A 200 -25.76 28.21 12.22
N LEU A 201 -25.95 28.95 11.11
CA LEU A 201 -25.77 30.41 10.88
C LEU A 201 -24.35 30.98 11.17
N GLU A 202 -23.65 31.74 10.31
CA GLU A 202 -24.02 32.75 9.31
C GLU A 202 -22.98 32.78 8.16
N LYS A 203 -23.39 33.34 7.01
CA LYS A 203 -22.52 33.71 5.89
C LYS A 203 -21.38 34.63 6.35
N SER A 204 -20.15 34.16 6.22
CA SER A 204 -18.96 35.01 6.13
C SER A 204 -18.15 34.56 4.91
N MET A 205 -18.23 35.35 3.84
CA MET A 205 -17.35 35.25 2.68
C MET A 205 -15.92 35.53 3.14
N GLY A 206 -15.07 34.51 3.01
CA GLY A 206 -13.63 34.62 3.24
C GLY A 206 -12.89 33.45 2.60
N CYS A 207 -13.20 33.12 1.35
CA CYS A 207 -12.45 32.10 0.61
C CYS A 207 -11.10 32.70 0.17
N SER A 208 -10.05 32.48 0.95
CA SER A 208 -8.68 32.55 0.43
C SER A 208 -8.43 31.27 -0.35
N HIS A 209 -8.62 31.36 -1.66
CA HIS A 209 -8.50 30.25 -2.59
C HIS A 209 -7.02 30.01 -2.89
N SER A 210 -6.32 29.19 -2.10
CA SER A 210 -5.08 28.56 -2.57
C SER A 210 -5.47 27.34 -3.41
N ARG A 211 -5.77 27.57 -4.70
CA ARG A 211 -5.75 26.51 -5.72
C ARG A 211 -4.33 25.92 -5.74
N ILE A 212 -4.17 24.71 -5.21
CA ILE A 212 -3.07 23.86 -5.65
C ILE A 212 -3.63 23.10 -6.84
N GLU A 213 -3.19 23.45 -8.04
CA GLU A 213 -3.58 22.78 -9.28
C GLU A 213 -3.01 21.35 -9.26
N VAL A 214 -3.89 20.38 -8.98
CA VAL A 214 -3.60 18.94 -9.07
C VAL A 214 -3.74 18.48 -10.53
N GLU A 215 -3.11 19.18 -11.46
CA GLU A 215 -3.15 18.84 -12.90
C GLU A 215 -1.77 18.48 -13.49
N GLU A 216 -0.68 18.62 -12.75
CA GLU A 216 0.68 18.41 -13.31
C GLU A 216 1.29 17.01 -13.10
N LEU A 217 0.52 16.00 -12.68
CA LEU A 217 1.04 14.63 -12.44
C LEU A 217 0.38 13.52 -13.28
N LEU A 218 -0.42 13.85 -14.29
CA LEU A 218 -0.90 12.84 -15.23
C LEU A 218 0.12 12.65 -16.37
N PRO A 219 0.65 11.44 -16.61
CA PRO A 219 1.37 11.17 -17.84
C PRO A 219 0.40 11.29 -19.02
N TYR A 220 0.71 12.20 -19.94
CA TYR A 220 0.06 12.33 -21.24
C TYR A 220 -0.15 10.94 -21.88
N ALA A 221 -1.40 10.59 -22.15
CA ALA A 221 -1.70 9.50 -23.06
C ALA A 221 -1.41 9.97 -24.50
N PRO A 222 -0.58 9.27 -25.29
CA PRO A 222 -0.50 9.56 -26.70
C PRO A 222 -1.80 9.09 -27.36
N GLY A 223 -2.55 10.06 -27.89
CA GLY A 223 -3.71 9.79 -28.74
C GLY A 223 -3.30 9.01 -29.98
N TYR A 224 -3.99 7.90 -30.24
CA TYR A 224 -4.01 7.33 -31.57
C TYR A 224 -5.03 8.11 -32.39
N THR A 225 -4.48 8.87 -33.33
CA THR A 225 -5.17 9.49 -34.45
C THR A 225 -5.87 8.44 -35.30
N GLU A 226 -7.00 8.88 -35.84
CA GLU A 226 -7.83 8.25 -36.86
C GLU A 226 -7.03 7.51 -37.94
N LEU A 227 -7.38 6.25 -38.20
CA LEU A 227 -7.14 5.62 -39.50
C LEU A 227 -8.40 5.80 -40.33
N SER A 228 -8.35 6.80 -41.20
CA SER A 228 -9.27 6.99 -42.31
C SER A 228 -8.93 6.01 -43.43
N PHE A 229 -10.00 5.51 -44.05
CA PHE A 229 -10.01 4.64 -45.22
C PHE A 229 -9.18 5.20 -46.38
N LEU A 230 -8.40 4.33 -47.04
CA LEU A 230 -8.34 4.11 -48.49
C LEU A 230 -7.74 2.72 -48.76
#